data_AF-A0AAN3H604-F1
#
_entry.id   AF-A0AAN3H604-F1
#
_cell.length_a   1.000
_cell.length_b   1.000
_cell.length_c   1.000
_cell.angle_alpha   90.00
_cell.angle_beta   90.00
_cell.angle_gamma   90.00
#
_symmetry.space_group_name_H-M   'P 1'
#
loop_
_entity.id
_entity.type
_entity.pdbx_description
1 polymer ?
#
loop_
_entity_poly.entity_id
_entity_poly.type
_entity_poly.pdbx_seq_one_letter_code
_entity_poly.pdbx_strand_id
1 'polypeptide(L)'
;FEAPDDFISRAAWLRESEVLTWCEEHLKPLLEALNSRSRFSFGEDFARTGDLSCFVLLEITESLAKREVFRVELRNLPYAQQEQVMMYILTRVPALVGAAFDATGNGGYLAEAALLAFGPDIIDCV
;
A
#
# COMPACT_ATOMS: atom_id res chain seq x y z
N PHE A 1 3.82 -10.29 0.85
CA PHE A 1 2.94 -11.23 0.15
C PHE A 1 3.59 -11.65 -1.15
N GLU A 2 3.82 -12.94 -1.34
CA GLU A 2 4.29 -13.49 -2.62
C GLU A 2 3.17 -14.30 -3.23
N ALA A 3 2.72 -13.90 -4.42
CA ALA A 3 1.66 -14.60 -5.13
C ALA A 3 2.23 -15.88 -5.79
N PRO A 4 1.49 -17.01 -5.77
CA PRO A 4 1.91 -18.22 -6.46
C PRO A 4 1.95 -18.02 -7.98
N ASP A 5 2.73 -18.83 -8.70
CA ASP A 5 2.94 -18.69 -10.15
C ASP A 5 1.63 -18.74 -10.97
N ASP A 6 0.63 -19.48 -10.49
CA ASP A 6 -0.67 -19.62 -11.12
C ASP A 6 -1.65 -18.49 -10.77
N PHE A 7 -1.27 -17.55 -9.90
CA PHE A 7 -2.17 -16.54 -9.34
C PHE A 7 -2.87 -15.72 -10.44
N ILE A 8 -2.13 -15.28 -11.46
CA ILE A 8 -2.69 -14.51 -12.58
C ILE A 8 -3.71 -15.30 -13.41
N SER A 9 -3.68 -16.63 -13.36
CA SER A 9 -4.63 -17.49 -14.09
C SER A 9 -5.94 -17.74 -13.32
N ARG A 10 -5.99 -17.40 -12.04
CA ARG A 10 -7.18 -17.57 -11.20
C ARG A 10 -8.33 -16.67 -11.66
N ALA A 11 -9.56 -17.01 -11.30
CA ALA A 11 -10.69 -16.13 -11.55
C ALA A 11 -10.51 -14.79 -10.79
N ALA A 12 -11.01 -13.69 -11.36
CA ALA A 12 -10.84 -12.36 -10.78
C ALA A 12 -11.33 -12.26 -9.33
N TRP A 13 -12.55 -12.74 -9.07
CA TRP A 13 -13.13 -12.78 -7.72
C TRP A 13 -12.29 -13.58 -6.72
N LEU A 14 -11.59 -14.62 -7.18
CA LEU A 14 -10.76 -15.45 -6.32
C LEU A 14 -9.48 -14.72 -5.94
N ARG A 15 -8.82 -14.04 -6.90
CA ARG A 15 -7.66 -13.17 -6.60
C ARG A 15 -8.02 -12.07 -5.61
N GLU A 16 -9.16 -11.41 -5.82
CA GLU A 16 -9.65 -10.36 -4.94
C GLU A 16 -9.91 -10.88 -3.53
N SER A 17 -10.61 -12.02 -3.40
CA SER A 17 -10.91 -12.64 -2.12
C SER A 17 -9.64 -13.10 -1.37
N GLU A 18 -8.68 -13.68 -2.07
CA GLU A 18 -7.42 -14.14 -1.47
C GLU A 18 -6.59 -12.97 -0.93
N VAL A 19 -6.46 -11.89 -1.70
CA VAL A 19 -5.74 -10.69 -1.25
C VAL A 19 -6.46 -10.01 -0.10
N LEU A 20 -7.80 -9.92 -0.16
CA LEU A 20 -8.60 -9.38 0.95
C LEU A 20 -8.40 -10.21 2.23
N THR A 21 -8.47 -11.53 2.13
CA THR A 21 -8.24 -12.45 3.26
C THR A 21 -6.85 -12.19 3.85
N TRP A 22 -5.82 -12.10 3.00
CA TRP A 22 -4.47 -11.79 3.47
C TRP A 22 -4.39 -10.42 4.17
N CYS A 23 -5.03 -9.39 3.63
CA CYS A 23 -5.10 -8.06 4.25
C CYS A 23 -5.79 -8.09 5.61
N GLU A 24 -6.92 -8.78 5.73
CA GLU A 24 -7.66 -8.92 7.01
C GLU A 24 -6.85 -9.70 8.06
N GLU A 25 -6.07 -10.71 7.64
CA GLU A 25 -5.26 -11.50 8.55
C GLU A 25 -3.98 -10.77 9.00
N HIS A 26 -3.34 -10.01 8.10
CA HIS A 26 -1.99 -9.48 8.34
C HIS A 26 -1.95 -7.97 8.54
N LEU A 27 -2.72 -7.21 7.75
CA LEU A 27 -2.68 -5.75 7.78
C LEU A 27 -3.66 -5.16 8.78
N LYS A 28 -4.87 -5.73 8.88
CA LYS A 28 -5.90 -5.21 9.78
C LYS A 28 -5.44 -5.09 11.23
N PRO A 29 -4.80 -6.10 11.85
CA PRO A 29 -4.35 -5.95 13.25
C PRO A 29 -3.34 -4.82 13.43
N LEU A 30 -2.48 -4.57 12.42
CA LEU A 30 -1.50 -3.48 12.44
C LEU A 30 -2.17 -2.12 12.29
N LEU A 31 -3.15 -2.02 11.39
CA LEU A 31 -3.92 -0.80 11.14
C LEU A 31 -4.83 -0.44 12.33
N GLU A 32 -5.43 -1.43 12.99
CA GLU A 32 -6.24 -1.23 14.19
C GLU A 32 -5.39 -0.83 15.41
N ALA A 33 -4.10 -1.17 15.43
CA ALA A 33 -3.16 -0.81 16.49
C ALA A 33 -2.55 0.60 16.33
N LEU A 34 -2.88 1.33 15.26
CA LEU A 34 -2.33 2.67 15.02
C LEU A 34 -2.75 3.65 16.11
N ASN A 35 -1.79 4.47 16.57
CA ASN A 35 -2.07 5.51 17.54
C ASN A 35 -2.88 6.64 16.90
N SER A 36 -4.10 6.86 17.38
CA SER A 36 -5.03 7.88 16.86
C SER A 36 -4.57 9.32 17.06
N ARG A 37 -3.55 9.57 17.90
CA ARG A 37 -2.95 10.90 18.10
C ARG A 37 -1.78 11.19 17.17
N SER A 38 -1.25 10.17 16.53
CA SER A 38 -0.14 10.30 15.60
C SER A 38 -0.63 10.70 14.21
N ARG A 39 0.29 11.19 13.40
CA ARG A 39 0.08 11.42 11.96
C ARG A 39 0.82 10.35 11.18
N PHE A 40 0.38 10.07 9.97
CA PHE A 40 0.98 9.01 9.17
C PHE A 40 1.31 9.48 7.76
N SER A 41 2.40 8.97 7.22
CA SER A 41 2.74 9.15 5.81
C SER A 41 3.01 7.80 5.17
N PHE A 42 2.70 7.69 3.88
CA PHE A 42 2.87 6.48 3.11
C PHE A 42 3.93 6.67 2.02
N GLY A 43 4.71 5.63 1.74
CA GLY A 43 5.67 5.62 0.65
C GLY A 43 5.53 4.33 -0.16
N GLU A 44 5.63 4.47 -1.48
CA GLU A 44 5.65 3.37 -2.43
C GLU A 44 6.96 3.38 -3.22
N ASP A 45 7.56 2.20 -3.34
CA ASP A 45 8.75 1.92 -4.15
C ASP A 45 8.40 0.76 -5.08
N PHE A 46 8.22 1.08 -6.36
CA PHE A 46 7.69 0.14 -7.34
C PHE A 46 8.80 -0.74 -7.93
N ALA A 47 8.57 -2.06 -7.99
CA ALA A 47 9.45 -2.96 -8.72
C ALA A 47 8.70 -3.96 -9.61
N ARG A 48 9.16 -4.10 -10.85
CA ARG A 48 8.49 -4.92 -11.87
C ARG A 48 9.04 -6.34 -12.03
N THR A 49 10.36 -6.50 -11.96
CA THR A 49 11.02 -7.75 -12.38
C THR A 49 12.28 -7.96 -11.56
N GLY A 50 12.35 -9.07 -10.83
CA GLY A 50 13.47 -9.40 -9.92
C GLY A 50 13.27 -8.84 -8.52
N ASP A 51 12.92 -7.56 -8.42
CA ASP A 51 12.77 -6.82 -7.15
C ASP A 51 11.31 -6.76 -6.66
N LEU A 52 11.14 -6.41 -5.38
CA LEU A 52 9.86 -6.37 -4.64
C LEU A 52 9.22 -4.98 -4.74
N SER A 53 7.93 -4.89 -5.08
CA SER A 53 7.20 -3.63 -4.81
C SER A 53 7.04 -3.48 -3.31
N CYS A 54 7.39 -2.33 -2.75
CA CYS A 54 7.39 -2.09 -1.32
C CYS A 54 6.47 -0.93 -0.96
N PHE A 55 5.57 -1.17 -0.01
CA PHE A 55 4.74 -0.14 0.62
C PHE A 55 5.21 0.07 2.05
N VAL A 56 5.37 1.32 2.47
CA VAL A 56 5.88 1.68 3.80
C VAL A 56 4.91 2.64 4.47
N LEU A 57 4.47 2.29 5.68
CA LEU A 57 3.72 3.22 6.53
C LEU A 57 4.64 3.77 7.62
N LEU A 58 4.81 5.08 7.63
CA LEU A 58 5.55 5.79 8.67
C LEU A 58 4.59 6.47 9.65
N GLU A 59 4.91 6.38 10.93
CA GLU A 59 4.27 7.15 12.00
C GLU A 59 5.12 8.38 12.31
N ILE A 60 4.45 9.52 12.43
CA ILE A 60 4.97 10.76 12.99
C ILE A 60 4.28 10.95 14.34
N THR A 61 5.03 10.73 15.42
CA THR A 61 4.51 10.81 16.79
C THR A 61 4.21 12.25 17.20
N GLU A 62 3.51 12.44 18.32
CA GLU A 62 3.30 13.76 18.92
C GLU A 62 4.62 14.50 19.24
N SER A 63 5.71 13.75 19.49
CA SER A 63 7.06 14.31 19.69
C SER A 63 7.82 14.57 18.39
N LEU A 64 7.17 14.44 17.23
CA LEU A 64 7.74 14.57 15.89
C LEU A 64 8.83 13.55 15.53
N ALA A 65 8.97 12.50 16.33
CA ALA A 65 9.80 11.35 15.98
C ALA A 65 9.13 10.58 14.82
N LYS A 66 9.95 10.12 13.87
CA LYS A 66 9.49 9.31 12.74
C LYS A 66 9.93 7.88 12.94
N ARG A 67 9.04 6.92 12.73
CA ARG A 67 9.36 5.49 12.74
C ARG A 67 8.53 4.73 11.72
N GLU A 68 9.10 3.66 11.19
CA GLU A 68 8.34 2.70 10.40
C GLU A 68 7.37 1.94 11.31
N VAL A 69 6.10 1.89 10.91
CA VAL A 69 5.10 1.05 11.56
C VAL A 69 5.20 -0.36 11.00
N PHE A 70 5.11 -0.46 9.67
CA PHE A 70 5.27 -1.70 8.93
C PHE A 70 5.64 -1.40 7.48
N ARG A 71 6.14 -2.46 6.83
CA ARG A 71 6.37 -2.53 5.39
C ARG A 71 5.66 -3.74 4.81
N VAL A 72 5.08 -3.55 3.63
CA VAL A 72 4.50 -4.63 2.83
C VAL A 72 5.33 -4.81 1.58
N GLU A 73 5.94 -5.98 1.44
CA GLU A 73 6.69 -6.36 0.26
C GLU A 73 5.83 -7.28 -0.61
N LEU A 74 5.65 -6.93 -1.88
CA LEU A 74 4.82 -7.63 -2.84
C LEU A 74 5.68 -8.24 -3.94
N ARG A 75 5.52 -9.55 -4.15
CA ARG A 75 6.22 -10.31 -5.21
C ARG A 75 5.22 -11.04 -6.07
N ASN A 76 5.47 -11.04 -7.39
CA ASN A 76 4.66 -11.78 -8.37
C ASN A 76 3.16 -11.43 -8.33
N LEU A 77 2.82 -10.22 -7.90
CA LEU A 77 1.43 -9.78 -7.72
C LEU A 77 1.00 -8.89 -8.88
N PRO A 78 -0.15 -9.14 -9.55
CA PRO A 78 -0.66 -8.26 -10.60
C PRO A 78 -1.00 -6.86 -10.07
N TYR A 79 -0.93 -5.85 -10.95
CA TYR A 79 -1.18 -4.44 -10.60
C TYR A 79 -2.49 -4.21 -9.85
N ALA A 80 -3.59 -4.82 -10.32
CA ALA A 80 -4.89 -4.68 -9.67
C ALA A 80 -4.89 -5.17 -8.21
N GLN A 81 -4.12 -6.21 -7.90
CA GLN A 81 -4.00 -6.71 -6.53
C GLN A 81 -2.98 -5.90 -5.70
N GLN A 82 -1.96 -5.31 -6.31
CA GLN A 82 -1.11 -4.31 -5.64
C GLN A 82 -1.93 -3.07 -5.25
N GLU A 83 -2.77 -2.58 -6.17
CA GLU A 83 -3.71 -1.48 -5.93
C GLU A 83 -4.70 -1.83 -4.82
N GLN A 84 -5.23 -3.06 -4.82
CA GLN A 84 -6.12 -3.54 -3.75
C GLN A 84 -5.45 -3.46 -2.38
N VAL A 85 -4.19 -3.91 -2.25
CA VAL A 85 -3.43 -3.81 -0.99
C VAL A 85 -3.18 -2.35 -0.61
N MET A 86 -2.75 -1.52 -1.56
CA MET A 86 -2.51 -0.09 -1.35
C MET A 86 -3.78 0.62 -0.83
N MET A 87 -4.91 0.44 -1.53
CA MET A 87 -6.20 1.03 -1.14
C MET A 87 -6.67 0.51 0.20
N TYR A 88 -6.45 -0.78 0.50
CA TYR A 88 -6.78 -1.35 1.80
C TYR A 88 -6.08 -0.60 2.94
N ILE A 89 -4.78 -0.31 2.78
CA ILE A 89 -3.98 0.46 3.74
C ILE A 89 -4.47 1.90 3.80
N LEU A 90 -4.43 2.63 2.69
CA LEU A 90 -4.66 4.09 2.68
C LEU A 90 -6.06 4.48 3.17
N THR A 91 -7.07 3.68 2.90
CA THR A 91 -8.45 3.94 3.36
C THR A 91 -8.67 3.71 4.86
N ARG A 92 -7.70 3.09 5.56
CA ARG A 92 -7.80 2.72 6.99
C ARG A 92 -6.80 3.45 7.87
N VAL A 93 -5.83 4.17 7.29
CA VAL A 93 -4.85 4.97 8.05
C VAL A 93 -5.51 6.26 8.55
N PRO A 94 -5.56 6.51 9.87
CA PRO A 94 -6.08 7.76 10.40
C PRO A 94 -5.08 8.90 10.15
N ALA A 95 -5.57 10.12 9.97
CA ALA A 95 -4.72 11.31 9.88
C ALA A 95 -3.52 11.17 8.92
N LEU A 96 -3.76 10.57 7.73
CA LEU A 96 -2.78 10.52 6.65
C LEU A 96 -2.44 11.95 6.22
N VAL A 97 -1.16 12.32 6.27
CA VAL A 97 -0.68 13.66 5.92
C VAL A 97 -0.01 13.75 4.56
N GLY A 98 0.25 12.61 3.93
CA GLY A 98 0.83 12.55 2.60
C GLY A 98 1.20 11.13 2.20
N ALA A 99 1.19 10.87 0.90
CA ALA A 99 1.64 9.62 0.30
C ALA A 99 2.49 9.92 -0.93
N ALA A 100 3.69 9.35 -0.99
CA ALA A 100 4.60 9.52 -2.12
C ALA A 100 4.68 8.21 -2.93
N PHE A 101 4.60 8.33 -4.24
CA PHE A 101 4.66 7.21 -5.18
C PHE A 101 5.79 7.40 -6.18
N ASP A 102 6.49 6.30 -6.51
CA ASP A 102 7.38 6.29 -7.68
C ASP A 102 6.50 6.20 -8.92
N ALA A 103 6.23 7.35 -9.53
CA ALA A 103 5.36 7.44 -10.69
C ALA A 103 6.10 7.08 -11.99
N THR A 104 7.38 6.74 -11.93
CA THR A 104 8.17 6.41 -13.12
C THR A 104 7.85 5.01 -13.66
N GLY A 105 7.85 4.87 -14.99
CA GLY A 105 7.63 3.58 -15.64
C GLY A 105 6.23 3.00 -15.36
N ASN A 106 6.17 1.88 -14.62
CA ASN A 106 4.89 1.19 -14.35
C ASN A 106 4.26 1.55 -12.99
N GLY A 107 5.00 2.23 -12.10
CA GLY A 107 4.46 2.68 -10.80
C GLY A 107 3.41 3.79 -10.95
N GLY A 108 3.41 4.48 -12.09
CA GLY A 108 2.39 5.47 -12.46
C GLY A 108 0.95 4.95 -12.40
N TYR A 109 0.72 3.64 -12.57
CA TYR A 109 -0.61 3.04 -12.41
C TYR A 109 -1.15 3.18 -10.97
N LEU A 110 -0.31 2.87 -9.96
CA LEU A 110 -0.71 2.99 -8.56
C LEU A 110 -0.80 4.46 -8.13
N ALA A 111 0.14 5.28 -8.60
CA ALA A 111 0.14 6.72 -8.36
C ALA A 111 -1.15 7.39 -8.88
N GLU A 112 -1.58 7.05 -10.10
CA GLU A 112 -2.82 7.56 -10.70
C GLU A 112 -4.05 7.11 -9.90
N ALA A 113 -4.14 5.83 -9.54
CA ALA A 113 -5.24 5.32 -8.72
C ALA A 113 -5.33 6.03 -7.36
N ALA A 114 -4.19 6.22 -6.68
CA ALA A 114 -4.12 6.96 -5.42
C ALA A 114 -4.53 8.43 -5.60
N LEU A 115 -4.04 9.10 -6.66
CA LEU A 115 -4.38 10.49 -6.96
C LEU A 115 -5.88 10.68 -7.19
N LEU A 116 -6.53 9.76 -7.90
CA LEU A 116 -7.98 9.77 -8.13
C LEU A 116 -8.77 9.59 -6.82
N ALA A 117 -8.27 8.80 -5.87
CA ALA A 117 -8.96 8.52 -4.62
C ALA A 117 -8.76 9.59 -3.53
N PHE A 118 -7.55 10.16 -3.41
CA PHE A 118 -7.17 11.04 -2.29
C PHE A 118 -6.88 12.48 -2.71
N GLY A 119 -6.75 12.74 -4.01
CA GLY A 119 -6.51 14.08 -4.54
C GLY A 119 -5.06 14.54 -4.46
N PRO A 120 -4.72 15.62 -5.21
CA PRO A 120 -3.35 16.12 -5.35
C PRO A 120 -2.78 16.77 -4.09
N ASP A 121 -3.61 17.08 -3.08
CA ASP A 121 -3.13 17.67 -1.82
C ASP A 121 -2.49 16.64 -0.88
N ILE A 122 -2.81 15.35 -1.08
CA ILE A 122 -2.30 14.24 -0.26
C ILE A 122 -1.28 13.40 -1.04
N ILE A 123 -1.46 13.25 -2.35
CA ILE A 123 -0.65 12.38 -3.20
C ILE A 123 0.45 13.18 -3.90
N ASP A 124 1.70 12.78 -3.68
CA ASP A 124 2.86 13.24 -4.42
C ASP A 124 3.34 12.14 -5.37
N CYS A 125 3.44 12.49 -6.65
CA CYS A 125 3.88 11.58 -7.71
C CYS A 125 5.28 12.01 -8.14
N VAL A 126 6.30 11.21 -7.77
CA VAL A 126 7.72 11.55 -7.93
C VAL A 126 8.35 10.79 -9.10
#